data_AF-A0A0H2X9B9-F1
#
_entry.id   AF-A0A0H2X9B9-F1
#
_cell.length_a   1.000
_cell.length_b   1.000
_cell.length_c   1.000
_cell.angle_alpha   90.00
_cell.angle_beta   90.00
_cell.angle_gamma   90.00
#
_symmetry.space_group_name_H-M   'P 1'
#
loop_
_entity.id
_entity.type
_entity.pdbx_description
1 polymer ?
#
loop_
_entity_poly.entity_id
_entity_poly.type
_entity_poly.pdbx_seq_one_letter_code
_entity_poly.pdbx_strand_id
1 'polypeptide(L)'
;MAEPRENLMDWLRDAHAMEQQAEQMLKAQAARIEHYPKLKARIEQHLEETLGQQRLVEASIERLGGSPSVVKDAMGKMAAFGQAMGGITTSDEIVKGAMASYVFENLEIATYTALLGAAKTVGDVETQRMCEQILPQEEAMAKWLLEHLPELTEEFLVRDATPGVTAKK
;
A
#
# COMPACT_ATOMS: atom_id res chain seq x y z
N MET A 1 30.39 -5.22 -1.50
CA MET A 1 29.38 -4.29 -0.94
C MET A 1 28.83 -3.55 -2.14
N ALA A 2 27.51 -3.57 -2.35
CA ALA A 2 26.91 -2.81 -3.43
C ALA A 2 27.17 -1.32 -3.20
N GLU A 3 27.49 -0.58 -4.26
CA GLU A 3 27.69 0.87 -4.19
C GLU A 3 26.39 1.54 -3.73
N PRO A 4 26.42 2.65 -2.96
CA PRO A 4 25.20 3.31 -2.46
C PRO A 4 24.12 3.59 -3.53
N ARG A 5 24.53 3.84 -4.79
CA ARG A 5 23.63 4.04 -5.93
C ARG A 5 22.97 2.75 -6.43
N GLU A 6 23.64 1.62 -6.33
CA GLU A 6 23.07 0.30 -6.67
C GLU A 6 21.98 -0.07 -5.67
N ASN A 7 22.25 0.11 -4.36
CA ASN A 7 21.23 -0.11 -3.33
C ASN A 7 20.00 0.79 -3.54
N LEU A 8 20.19 2.06 -3.89
CA LEU A 8 19.06 2.96 -4.19
C LEU A 8 18.23 2.44 -5.37
N MET A 9 18.87 2.01 -6.46
CA MET A 9 18.19 1.46 -7.62
C MET A 9 17.39 0.20 -7.27
N ASP A 10 17.98 -0.72 -6.51
CA ASP A 10 17.30 -1.95 -6.10
C ASP A 10 16.11 -1.66 -5.18
N TRP A 11 16.25 -0.72 -4.24
CA TRP A 11 15.13 -0.31 -3.36
C TRP A 11 14.04 0.45 -4.11
N LEU A 12 14.36 1.22 -5.15
CA LEU A 12 13.35 1.83 -6.01
C LEU A 12 12.56 0.76 -6.78
N ARG A 13 13.22 -0.31 -7.24
CA ARG A 13 12.53 -1.44 -7.89
C ARG A 13 11.63 -2.19 -6.90
N ASP A 14 12.10 -2.38 -5.67
CA ASP A 14 11.30 -2.98 -4.61
C ASP A 14 10.05 -2.12 -4.31
N ALA A 15 10.21 -0.79 -4.21
CA ALA A 15 9.09 0.13 -4.04
C ALA A 15 8.12 0.11 -5.23
N HIS A 16 8.62 0.09 -6.47
CA HIS A 16 7.74 -0.03 -7.64
C HIS A 16 6.93 -1.34 -7.63
N ALA A 17 7.55 -2.45 -7.22
CA ALA A 17 6.82 -3.71 -7.06
C ALA A 17 5.78 -3.63 -5.94
N MET A 18 6.12 -3.00 -4.81
CA MET A 18 5.22 -2.74 -3.68
C MET A 18 3.97 -1.95 -4.12
N GLU A 19 4.14 -0.88 -4.88
CA GLU A 19 3.06 -0.06 -5.45
C GLU A 19 2.14 -0.89 -6.36
N GLN A 20 2.71 -1.75 -7.21
CA GLN A 20 1.92 -2.66 -8.05
C GLN A 20 1.07 -3.63 -7.22
N GLN A 21 1.60 -4.11 -6.10
CA GLN A 21 0.86 -4.97 -5.18
C GLN A 21 -0.23 -4.20 -4.44
N ALA A 22 0.06 -2.97 -4.00
CA ALA A 22 -0.91 -2.06 -3.39
C ALA A 22 -2.09 -1.84 -4.35
N GLU A 23 -1.81 -1.55 -5.62
CA GLU A 23 -2.81 -1.37 -6.67
C GLU A 23 -3.74 -2.59 -6.80
N GLN A 24 -3.18 -3.81 -6.88
CA GLN A 24 -3.98 -5.03 -6.98
C GLN A 24 -4.82 -5.25 -5.72
N MET A 25 -4.25 -5.00 -4.54
CA MET A 25 -4.92 -5.13 -3.26
C MET A 25 -6.11 -4.15 -3.16
N LEU A 26 -5.89 -2.87 -3.48
CA LEU A 26 -6.90 -1.81 -3.43
C LEU A 26 -8.04 -2.07 -4.43
N LYS A 27 -7.72 -2.46 -5.68
CA LYS A 27 -8.72 -2.88 -6.67
C LYS A 27 -9.59 -4.03 -6.17
N ALA A 28 -8.95 -5.04 -5.58
CA ALA A 28 -9.64 -6.21 -5.06
C ALA A 28 -10.55 -5.85 -3.87
N GLN A 29 -10.12 -4.93 -2.99
CA GLN A 29 -10.94 -4.43 -1.88
C GLN A 29 -12.12 -3.59 -2.38
N ALA A 30 -11.88 -2.59 -3.24
CA ALA A 30 -12.93 -1.73 -3.79
C ALA A 30 -14.05 -2.52 -4.50
N ALA A 31 -13.67 -3.59 -5.21
CA ALA A 31 -14.61 -4.48 -5.89
C ALA A 31 -15.48 -5.31 -4.93
N ARG A 32 -15.00 -5.63 -3.74
CA ARG A 32 -15.73 -6.45 -2.75
C ARG A 32 -16.55 -5.63 -1.76
N ILE A 33 -16.17 -4.38 -1.50
CA ILE A 33 -16.90 -3.51 -0.58
C ILE A 33 -18.20 -3.04 -1.24
N GLU A 34 -19.32 -3.40 -0.62
CA GLU A 34 -20.69 -3.06 -1.02
C GLU A 34 -21.36 -2.16 0.03
N HIS A 35 -21.18 -2.43 1.31
CA HIS A 35 -21.99 -1.80 2.35
C HIS A 35 -21.30 -0.74 3.21
N TYR A 36 -20.01 -0.52 2.98
CA TYR A 36 -19.18 0.42 3.74
C TYR A 36 -18.73 1.57 2.83
N PRO A 37 -19.63 2.50 2.45
CA PRO A 37 -19.36 3.49 1.40
C PRO A 37 -18.21 4.44 1.73
N LYS A 38 -18.01 4.79 3.02
CA LYS A 38 -16.87 5.61 3.45
C LYS A 38 -15.53 4.91 3.20
N LEU A 39 -15.44 3.64 3.57
CA LEU A 39 -14.25 2.81 3.35
C LEU A 39 -13.98 2.64 1.86
N LYS A 40 -15.02 2.32 1.08
CA LYS A 40 -14.89 2.17 -0.38
C LYS A 40 -14.37 3.44 -1.05
N ALA A 41 -14.97 4.59 -0.74
CA ALA A 41 -14.57 5.87 -1.32
C ALA A 41 -13.11 6.21 -0.98
N ARG A 42 -12.66 5.95 0.26
CA ARG A 42 -11.26 6.19 0.63
C ARG A 42 -10.29 5.26 -0.10
N ILE A 43 -10.64 3.98 -0.26
CA ILE A 43 -9.82 3.01 -1.01
C ILE A 43 -9.75 3.38 -2.50
N GLU A 44 -10.86 3.81 -3.10
CA GLU A 44 -10.88 4.25 -4.50
C GLU A 44 -10.04 5.51 -4.70
N GLN A 45 -10.13 6.49 -3.78
CA GLN A 45 -9.24 7.65 -3.77
C GLN A 45 -7.77 7.21 -3.65
N HIS A 46 -7.47 6.30 -2.72
CA HIS A 46 -6.09 5.87 -2.50
C HIS A 46 -5.54 5.09 -3.69
N LEU A 47 -6.36 4.32 -4.39
CA LEU A 47 -5.97 3.67 -5.64
C LEU A 47 -5.51 4.69 -6.71
N GLU A 48 -6.15 5.86 -6.80
CA GLU A 48 -5.70 6.93 -7.70
C GLU A 48 -4.36 7.53 -7.25
N GLU A 49 -4.16 7.69 -5.93
CA GLU A 49 -2.90 8.11 -5.30
C GLU A 49 -1.78 7.12 -5.64
N THR A 50 -1.94 5.83 -5.34
CA THR A 50 -1.03 4.71 -5.66
C THR A 50 -0.64 4.66 -7.14
N LEU A 51 -1.62 4.80 -8.06
CA LEU A 51 -1.31 4.85 -9.50
C LEU A 51 -0.43 6.06 -9.87
N GLY A 52 -0.58 7.18 -9.16
CA GLY A 52 0.30 8.34 -9.26
C GLY A 52 1.70 8.05 -8.73
N GLN A 53 1.79 7.42 -7.57
CA GLN A 53 3.03 7.06 -6.89
C GLN A 53 3.86 6.10 -7.75
N GLN A 54 3.24 5.06 -8.28
CA GLN A 54 3.87 4.11 -9.20
C GLN A 54 4.55 4.81 -10.39
N ARG A 55 3.88 5.80 -11.01
CA ARG A 55 4.45 6.58 -12.12
C ARG A 55 5.65 7.43 -11.69
N LEU A 56 5.62 7.98 -10.48
CA LEU A 56 6.74 8.75 -9.93
C LEU A 56 7.97 7.86 -9.65
N VAL A 57 7.74 6.66 -9.12
CA VAL A 57 8.81 5.67 -8.88
C VAL A 57 9.39 5.17 -10.19
N GLU A 58 8.54 4.82 -11.16
CA GLU A 58 8.96 4.40 -12.50
C GLU A 58 9.83 5.47 -13.17
N ALA A 59 9.39 6.74 -13.17
CA ALA A 59 10.18 7.84 -13.71
C ALA A 59 11.53 8.03 -13.00
N SER A 60 11.60 7.76 -11.70
CA SER A 60 12.85 7.82 -10.93
C SER A 60 13.82 6.70 -11.31
N ILE A 61 13.30 5.48 -11.52
CA ILE A 61 14.07 4.33 -12.01
C ILE A 61 14.64 4.62 -13.41
N GLU A 62 13.80 5.08 -14.33
CA GLU A 62 14.21 5.38 -15.72
C GLU A 62 15.26 6.48 -15.77
N ARG A 63 15.07 7.57 -15.00
CA ARG A 63 16.04 8.68 -14.91
C ARG A 63 17.41 8.23 -14.43
N LEU A 64 17.46 7.24 -13.55
CA LEU A 64 18.71 6.65 -13.05
C LEU A 64 19.30 5.58 -13.99
N GLY A 65 18.71 5.40 -15.18
CA GLY A 65 19.17 4.45 -16.19
C GLY A 65 18.76 3.01 -15.92
N GLY A 66 17.82 2.78 -15.00
CA GLY A 66 17.25 1.47 -14.70
C GLY A 66 16.01 1.17 -15.52
N SER A 67 15.47 -0.02 -15.30
CA SER A 67 14.11 -0.39 -15.72
C SER A 67 13.33 -0.91 -14.51
N PRO A 68 12.00 -0.68 -14.46
CA PRO A 68 11.13 -1.17 -13.39
C PRO A 68 10.99 -2.71 -13.42
N SER A 69 11.40 -3.36 -14.51
CA SER A 69 11.14 -4.76 -14.75
C SER A 69 12.12 -5.70 -14.01
N VAL A 70 11.52 -6.53 -13.15
CA VAL A 70 11.95 -7.86 -12.69
C VAL A 70 12.87 -7.91 -11.46
N VAL A 71 12.24 -7.90 -10.28
CA VAL A 71 12.72 -8.71 -9.16
C VAL A 71 11.66 -9.76 -8.86
N LYS A 72 11.84 -10.98 -9.38
CA LYS A 72 10.99 -12.15 -9.04
C LYS A 72 10.88 -12.34 -7.52
N ASP A 73 11.91 -11.95 -6.78
CA ASP A 73 11.96 -12.06 -5.33
C ASP A 73 11.03 -11.06 -4.61
N ALA A 74 10.76 -9.87 -5.18
CA ALA A 74 9.82 -8.91 -4.61
C ALA A 74 8.38 -9.44 -4.68
N MET A 75 7.99 -10.00 -5.84
CA MET A 75 6.70 -10.70 -5.99
C MET A 75 6.57 -11.88 -5.02
N GLY A 76 7.64 -12.66 -4.81
CA GLY A 76 7.63 -13.78 -3.87
C GLY A 76 7.43 -13.35 -2.41
N LYS A 77 8.11 -12.27 -1.97
CA LYS A 77 7.96 -11.70 -0.62
C LYS A 77 6.56 -11.12 -0.40
N MET A 78 5.99 -10.47 -1.42
CA MET A 78 4.64 -9.92 -1.35
C MET A 78 3.55 -10.99 -1.38
N ALA A 79 3.72 -12.06 -2.16
CA ALA A 79 2.84 -13.22 -2.10
C ALA A 79 2.85 -13.87 -0.70
N ALA A 80 4.02 -13.96 -0.06
CA ALA A 80 4.13 -14.46 1.31
C ALA A 80 3.43 -13.54 2.33
N PHE A 81 3.56 -12.21 2.18
CA PHE A 81 2.79 -11.26 3.01
C PHE A 81 1.28 -11.42 2.78
N GLY A 82 0.83 -11.50 1.52
CA GLY A 82 -0.57 -11.75 1.18
C GLY A 82 -1.11 -13.08 1.72
N GLN A 83 -0.28 -14.13 1.80
CA GLN A 83 -0.62 -15.38 2.47
C GLN A 83 -0.61 -15.29 4.00
N ALA A 84 0.29 -14.50 4.60
CA ALA A 84 0.31 -14.25 6.05
C ALA A 84 -0.92 -13.43 6.50
N MET A 85 -1.39 -12.53 5.63
CA MET A 85 -2.67 -11.84 5.76
C MET A 85 -3.85 -12.71 5.26
N GLY A 86 -3.55 -13.86 4.67
CA GLY A 86 -4.44 -14.81 4.01
C GLY A 86 -5.31 -15.59 5.00
N GLY A 87 -6.30 -14.90 5.52
CA GLY A 87 -7.51 -15.44 6.14
C GLY A 87 -8.79 -14.87 5.51
N ILE A 88 -8.74 -14.29 4.31
CA ILE A 88 -9.82 -13.52 3.63
C ILE A 88 -11.01 -14.40 3.18
N THR A 89 -11.24 -15.53 3.83
CA THR A 89 -12.46 -16.34 3.73
C THR A 89 -13.27 -16.35 5.04
N THR A 90 -12.84 -15.57 6.04
CA THR A 90 -13.54 -15.43 7.32
C THR A 90 -14.74 -14.47 7.21
N SER A 91 -15.65 -14.55 8.16
CA SER A 91 -16.85 -13.70 8.19
C SER A 91 -16.57 -12.22 8.44
N ASP A 92 -15.37 -11.86 8.89
CA ASP A 92 -14.94 -10.52 9.28
C ASP A 92 -13.99 -9.85 8.26
N GLU A 93 -14.12 -10.20 6.98
CA GLU A 93 -13.19 -9.76 5.91
C GLU A 93 -13.03 -8.24 5.80
N ILE A 94 -14.06 -7.45 6.12
CA ILE A 94 -14.02 -5.98 6.09
C ILE A 94 -13.09 -5.42 7.18
N VAL A 95 -13.24 -5.90 8.42
CA VAL A 95 -12.42 -5.44 9.55
C VAL A 95 -10.98 -5.93 9.36
N LYS A 96 -10.79 -7.20 9.01
CA LYS A 96 -9.46 -7.76 8.75
C LYS A 96 -8.79 -7.12 7.53
N GLY A 97 -9.55 -6.77 6.51
CA GLY A 97 -9.07 -6.04 5.33
C GLY A 97 -8.58 -4.63 5.68
N ALA A 98 -9.31 -3.89 6.52
CA ALA A 98 -8.87 -2.58 6.99
C ALA A 98 -7.61 -2.66 7.87
N MET A 99 -7.53 -3.64 8.78
CA MET A 99 -6.32 -3.91 9.55
C MET A 99 -5.13 -4.25 8.63
N ALA A 100 -5.38 -5.06 7.60
CA ALA A 100 -4.36 -5.47 6.66
C ALA A 100 -3.81 -4.31 5.85
N SER A 101 -4.71 -3.46 5.36
CA SER A 101 -4.36 -2.24 4.65
C SER A 101 -3.51 -1.35 5.55
N TYR A 102 -3.94 -1.10 6.80
CA TYR A 102 -3.18 -0.27 7.74
C TYR A 102 -1.74 -0.76 7.95
N VAL A 103 -1.55 -2.07 8.09
CA VAL A 103 -0.21 -2.67 8.22
C VAL A 103 0.60 -2.50 6.94
N PHE A 104 -0.03 -2.66 5.77
CA PHE A 104 0.61 -2.44 4.48
C PHE A 104 1.04 -0.97 4.33
N GLU A 105 0.19 0.00 4.64
CA GLU A 105 0.55 1.43 4.62
C GLU A 105 1.81 1.72 5.47
N ASN A 106 1.94 1.09 6.64
CA ASN A 106 3.12 1.25 7.50
C ASN A 106 4.39 0.66 6.88
N LEU A 107 4.27 -0.41 6.08
CA LEU A 107 5.38 -0.92 5.28
C LEU A 107 5.79 0.08 4.20
N GLU A 108 4.84 0.76 3.56
CA GLU A 108 5.11 1.77 2.54
C GLU A 108 5.79 3.00 3.15
N ILE A 109 5.27 3.50 4.28
CA ILE A 109 5.89 4.59 5.05
C ILE A 109 7.34 4.23 5.41
N ALA A 110 7.60 3.02 5.92
CA ALA A 110 8.94 2.57 6.26
C ALA A 110 9.85 2.52 5.01
N THR A 111 9.34 2.01 3.89
CA THR A 111 10.06 1.90 2.62
C THR A 111 10.45 3.27 2.08
N TYR A 112 9.51 4.20 2.00
CA TYR A 112 9.79 5.56 1.51
C TYR A 112 10.66 6.37 2.47
N THR A 113 10.57 6.13 3.78
CA THR A 113 11.50 6.72 4.76
C THR A 113 12.93 6.23 4.53
N ALA A 114 13.12 4.94 4.25
CA ALA A 114 14.43 4.38 3.93
C ALA A 114 14.98 4.92 2.59
N LEU A 115 14.14 4.98 1.56
CA LEU A 115 14.49 5.56 0.26
C LEU A 115 14.88 7.04 0.37
N LEU A 116 14.17 7.82 1.19
CA LEU A 116 14.51 9.21 1.47
C LEU A 116 15.92 9.34 2.06
N GLY A 117 16.28 8.47 3.00
CA GLY A 117 17.63 8.40 3.56
C GLY A 117 18.70 8.03 2.52
N ALA A 118 18.39 7.05 1.66
CA ALA A 118 19.28 6.62 0.58
C ALA A 118 19.52 7.74 -0.45
N ALA A 119 18.44 8.38 -0.91
CA ALA A 119 18.47 9.49 -1.86
C ALA A 119 19.32 10.65 -1.34
N LYS A 120 19.13 11.04 -0.07
CA LYS A 120 19.96 12.07 0.59
C LYS A 120 21.44 11.67 0.63
N THR A 121 21.73 10.40 0.92
CA THR A 121 23.11 9.90 1.03
C THR A 121 23.84 9.95 -0.31
N VAL A 122 23.16 9.66 -1.43
CA VAL A 122 23.78 9.67 -2.77
C VAL A 122 23.66 11.02 -3.49
N GLY A 123 23.00 12.00 -2.87
CA GLY A 123 22.77 13.34 -3.42
C GLY A 123 21.73 13.39 -4.54
N ASP A 124 20.79 12.45 -4.59
CA ASP A 124 19.73 12.41 -5.61
C ASP A 124 18.49 13.19 -5.17
N VAL A 125 18.49 14.49 -5.48
CA VAL A 125 17.44 15.44 -5.06
C VAL A 125 16.09 15.13 -5.69
N GLU A 126 16.04 14.57 -6.90
CA GLU A 126 14.75 14.26 -7.55
C GLU A 126 14.08 13.05 -6.89
N THR A 127 14.83 12.00 -6.53
CA THR A 127 14.30 10.87 -5.74
C THR A 127 13.90 11.32 -4.33
N GLN A 128 14.64 12.26 -3.73
CA GLN A 128 14.25 12.85 -2.45
C GLN A 128 12.86 13.50 -2.54
N ARG A 129 12.64 14.36 -3.55
CA ARG A 129 11.35 15.04 -3.76
C ARG A 129 10.21 14.05 -4.01
N MET A 130 10.48 12.99 -4.78
CA MET A 130 9.52 11.90 -4.98
C MET A 130 9.09 11.31 -3.63
N CYS A 131 10.04 10.91 -2.78
CA CYS A 131 9.72 10.35 -1.46
C CYS A 131 8.94 11.35 -0.59
N GLU A 132 9.31 12.63 -0.62
CA GLU A 132 8.63 13.70 0.12
C GLU A 132 7.20 13.98 -0.40
N GLN A 133 6.90 13.65 -1.65
CA GLN A 133 5.56 13.74 -2.21
C GLN A 133 4.70 12.52 -1.84
N ILE A 134 5.28 11.32 -1.81
CA ILE A 134 4.56 10.06 -1.56
C ILE A 134 4.28 9.87 -0.06
N LEU A 135 5.29 10.06 0.81
CA LEU A 135 5.18 9.82 2.26
C LEU A 135 3.91 10.40 2.92
N PRO A 136 3.53 11.67 2.68
CA PRO A 136 2.34 12.23 3.32
C PRO A 136 1.03 11.56 2.89
N GLN A 137 0.98 10.93 1.71
CA GLN A 137 -0.20 10.23 1.20
C GLN A 137 -0.38 8.91 1.98
N GLU A 138 0.68 8.13 2.12
CA GLU A 138 0.68 6.88 2.89
C GLU A 138 0.40 7.13 4.38
N GLU A 139 1.03 8.16 4.96
CA GLU A 139 0.75 8.59 6.34
C GLU A 139 -0.73 8.98 6.52
N ALA A 140 -1.31 9.68 5.55
CA ALA A 140 -2.72 10.06 5.60
C ALA A 140 -3.65 8.84 5.46
N MET A 141 -3.31 7.85 4.63
CA MET A 141 -4.06 6.61 4.50
C MET A 141 -3.99 5.76 5.77
N ALA A 142 -2.77 5.52 6.28
CA ALA A 142 -2.55 4.79 7.53
C ALA A 142 -3.33 5.44 8.69
N LYS A 143 -3.21 6.76 8.84
CA LYS A 143 -3.92 7.51 9.88
C LYS A 143 -5.44 7.36 9.72
N TRP A 144 -5.96 7.56 8.52
CA TRP A 144 -7.39 7.47 8.26
C TRP A 144 -7.94 6.08 8.60
N LEU A 145 -7.25 5.01 8.17
CA LEU A 145 -7.63 3.64 8.47
C LEU A 145 -7.68 3.37 9.96
N LEU A 146 -6.65 3.79 10.71
CA LEU A 146 -6.59 3.57 12.15
C LEU A 146 -7.68 4.35 12.90
N GLU A 147 -7.94 5.60 12.50
CA GLU A 147 -8.98 6.44 13.10
C GLU A 147 -10.39 5.90 12.87
N HIS A 148 -10.67 5.30 11.69
CA HIS A 148 -11.99 4.79 11.34
C HIS A 148 -12.19 3.30 11.69
N LEU A 149 -11.14 2.58 12.08
CA LEU A 149 -11.21 1.15 12.40
C LEU A 149 -12.23 0.82 13.51
N PRO A 150 -12.38 1.61 14.60
CA PRO A 150 -13.41 1.37 15.60
C PRO A 150 -14.84 1.50 15.03
N GLU A 151 -15.14 2.59 14.31
CA GLU A 151 -16.45 2.82 13.67
C GLU A 151 -16.79 1.68 12.70
N LEU A 152 -15.82 1.28 11.87
CA LEU A 152 -15.98 0.17 10.93
C LEU A 152 -16.27 -1.16 11.63
N THR A 153 -15.61 -1.41 12.76
CA THR A 153 -15.80 -2.63 13.54
C THR A 153 -17.18 -2.67 14.19
N GLU A 154 -17.63 -1.55 14.75
CA GLU A 154 -18.98 -1.42 15.31
C GLU A 154 -20.06 -1.61 14.24
N GLU A 155 -19.91 -0.98 13.07
CA GLU A 155 -20.82 -1.14 11.94
C GLU A 155 -20.88 -2.62 11.51
N PHE A 156 -19.74 -3.27 11.36
CA PHE A 156 -19.66 -4.68 11.01
C PHE A 156 -20.43 -5.56 12.02
N LEU A 157 -20.19 -5.39 13.33
CA LEU A 157 -20.83 -6.19 14.37
C LEU A 157 -22.35 -5.99 14.40
N VAL A 158 -22.83 -4.75 14.23
CA VAL A 158 -24.27 -4.47 14.17
C VAL A 158 -24.92 -5.17 12.97
N ARG A 159 -24.27 -5.13 11.80
CA ARG A 159 -24.77 -5.81 10.59
C ARG A 159 -24.77 -7.32 10.73
N ASP A 160 -23.71 -7.91 11.28
CA ASP A 160 -23.57 -9.35 11.47
C ASP A 160 -24.62 -9.90 12.45
N ALA A 161 -24.97 -9.13 13.48
CA ALA A 161 -26.03 -9.45 14.42
C ALA A 161 -27.45 -9.24 13.86
N THR A 162 -27.62 -8.58 12.71
CA THR A 162 -28.93 -8.25 12.14
C THR A 162 -29.42 -9.37 11.21
N PRO A 163 -30.54 -10.07 11.54
CA PRO A 163 -31.04 -11.16 10.69
C PRO A 163 -31.38 -10.70 9.28
N GLY A 164 -30.85 -11.41 8.28
CA GLY A 164 -31.11 -11.13 6.85
C GLY A 164 -30.24 -10.03 6.23
N VAL A 165 -29.29 -9.45 6.98
CA VAL A 165 -28.31 -8.48 6.46
C VAL A 165 -26.97 -9.16 6.24
N THR A 166 -26.28 -8.82 5.15
CA THR A 166 -24.90 -9.27 4.90
C THR A 166 -23.91 -8.27 5.49
N ALA A 167 -22.97 -8.75 6.30
CA ALA A 167 -21.91 -7.93 6.91
C ALA A 167 -20.55 -8.03 6.20
N LYS A 168 -20.35 -9.11 5.42
CA LYS A 168 -19.05 -9.45 4.82
C LYS A 168 -18.62 -8.51 3.68
N LYS A 169 -19.55 -7.79 3.07
CA LYS A 169 -19.31 -6.96 1.90
C LYS A 169 -19.63 -5.51 2.19
#